data_AF-A0A8T5T358-F1
#
_entry.id   AF-A0A8T5T358-F1
#
_cell.length_a   1.000
_cell.length_b   1.000
_cell.length_c   1.000
_cell.angle_alpha   90.00
_cell.angle_beta   90.00
_cell.angle_gamma   90.00
#
_symmetry.space_group_name_H-M   'P 1'
#
loop_
_entity.id
_entity.type
_entity.pdbx_description
1 polymer ?
#
loop_
_entity_poly.entity_id
_entity_poly.type
_entity_poly.pdbx_seq_one_letter_code
_entity_poly.pdbx_strand_id
1 'polypeptide(L)'
;PPKTKAGRRTIQLGEETLQALRKHLAQQRVNIATVGERWQDFGLMFPSTIGSPQSPSNLSKDFKVLLSEAGVKVIRFHDLRHTAASFMLIYGVPVLVVSKILGHSKPSTTLDIYGHLIPVMQDGVASLMDELVTPIPVIMGETAGIDTFPNNS
;
A
#
# COMPACT_ATOMS: atom_id res chain seq x y z
N PRO A 1 -18.95 5.09 17.40
CA PRO A 1 -17.92 6.17 17.44
C PRO A 1 -16.56 5.65 17.95
N PRO A 2 -15.42 5.96 17.30
CA PRO A 2 -14.13 5.51 17.81
C PRO A 2 -13.80 6.23 19.12
N LYS A 3 -13.24 5.48 20.08
CA LYS A 3 -13.08 5.89 21.48
C LYS A 3 -12.00 6.97 21.71
N THR A 4 -11.20 7.33 20.69
CA THR A 4 -10.09 8.29 20.82
C THR A 4 -9.85 9.10 19.54
N LYS A 5 -9.38 10.35 19.68
CA LYS A 5 -8.96 11.24 18.57
C LYS A 5 -7.94 10.58 17.62
N ALA A 6 -7.15 9.63 18.13
CA ALA A 6 -6.17 8.85 17.38
C ALA A 6 -6.75 7.95 16.28
N GLY A 7 -8.06 7.67 16.29
CA GLY A 7 -8.71 6.85 15.27
C GLY A 7 -9.01 7.57 13.95
N ARG A 8 -9.00 8.91 13.93
CA ARG A 8 -9.25 9.70 12.70
C ARG A 8 -7.94 9.89 11.97
N ARG A 9 -7.88 9.45 10.71
CA ARG A 9 -6.70 9.57 9.85
C ARG A 9 -7.10 9.95 8.43
N THR A 10 -6.29 10.79 7.81
CA THR A 10 -6.40 11.14 6.40
C THR A 10 -5.52 10.19 5.62
N ILE A 11 -6.09 9.53 4.61
CA ILE A 11 -5.38 8.64 3.69
C ILE A 11 -5.48 9.29 2.32
N GLN A 12 -4.34 9.39 1.63
CA GLN A 12 -4.32 9.82 0.24
C GLN A 12 -4.86 8.68 -0.63
N LEU A 13 -5.87 8.97 -1.44
CA LEU A 13 -6.46 8.02 -2.37
C LEU A 13 -5.97 8.34 -3.77
N GLY A 14 -5.61 7.30 -4.53
CA GLY A 14 -5.31 7.45 -5.96
C GLY A 14 -6.56 7.81 -6.75
N GLU A 15 -6.38 8.41 -7.93
CA GLU A 15 -7.49 8.87 -8.76
C GLU A 15 -8.46 7.73 -9.14
N GLU A 16 -7.95 6.54 -9.46
CA GLU A 16 -8.78 5.35 -9.73
C GLU A 16 -9.70 4.98 -8.56
N THR A 17 -9.17 5.08 -7.33
CA THR A 17 -9.99 4.83 -6.13
C THR A 17 -11.05 5.92 -5.97
N LEU A 18 -10.68 7.19 -6.18
CA LEU A 18 -11.64 8.30 -6.13
C LEU A 18 -12.74 8.14 -7.18
N GLN A 19 -12.40 7.73 -8.40
CA GLN A 19 -13.37 7.45 -9.45
C GLN A 19 -14.32 6.31 -9.06
N ALA A 20 -13.80 5.21 -8.52
CA ALA A 20 -14.62 4.10 -8.03
C ALA A 20 -15.59 4.56 -6.93
N LEU A 21 -15.13 5.42 -6.00
CA LEU A 21 -15.97 6.00 -4.95
C LEU A 21 -17.05 6.93 -5.51
N ARG A 22 -16.72 7.78 -6.50
CA ARG A 22 -17.70 8.64 -7.18
C ARG A 22 -18.77 7.81 -7.89
N LYS A 23 -18.37 6.75 -8.59
CA LYS A 23 -19.29 5.80 -9.24
C LYS A 23 -20.19 5.13 -8.22
N HIS A 24 -19.64 4.72 -7.07
CA HIS A 24 -20.43 4.14 -5.98
C HIS A 24 -21.49 5.10 -5.45
N LEU A 25 -21.12 6.36 -5.18
CA LEU A 25 -22.05 7.41 -4.73
C LEU A 25 -23.15 7.71 -5.76
N ALA A 26 -22.81 7.70 -7.05
CA ALA A 26 -23.79 7.86 -8.11
C ALA A 26 -24.81 6.69 -8.13
N GLN A 27 -24.32 5.45 -8.02
CA GLN A 27 -25.19 4.26 -7.95
C GLN A 27 -26.05 4.27 -6.68
N GLN A 28 -25.51 4.73 -5.55
CA GLN A 28 -26.25 4.86 -4.30
C GLN A 28 -27.44 5.81 -4.47
N ARG A 29 -27.29 6.96 -5.15
CA ARG A 29 -28.39 7.89 -5.42
C ARG A 29 -29.54 7.24 -6.21
N VAL A 30 -29.19 6.42 -7.20
CA VAL A 30 -30.18 5.65 -7.96
C VAL A 30 -30.89 4.65 -7.03
N ASN A 31 -30.15 3.93 -6.20
CA ASN A 31 -30.71 2.96 -5.26
C ASN A 31 -31.64 3.63 -4.23
N ILE A 32 -31.30 4.82 -3.74
CA ILE A 32 -32.14 5.61 -2.83
C ILE A 32 -33.49 5.91 -3.48
N ALA A 33 -33.48 6.39 -4.74
CA ALA A 33 -34.71 6.69 -5.47
C ALA A 33 -35.58 5.43 -5.68
N THR A 34 -34.96 4.28 -5.94
CA THR A 34 -35.67 3.00 -6.10
C THR A 34 -36.28 2.47 -4.79
N VAL A 35 -35.58 2.65 -3.67
CA VAL A 35 -36.04 2.17 -2.34
C VAL A 35 -37.14 3.06 -1.77
N GLY A 36 -37.10 4.36 -2.08
CA GLY A 36 -38.12 5.34 -1.68
C GLY A 36 -38.21 5.51 -0.17
N GLU A 37 -39.43 5.48 0.37
CA GLU A 37 -39.73 5.75 1.78
C GLU A 37 -39.10 4.76 2.77
N ARG A 38 -38.64 3.59 2.30
CA ARG A 38 -37.96 2.60 3.15
C ARG A 38 -36.48 2.94 3.40
N TRP A 39 -35.96 3.98 2.75
CA TRP A 39 -34.57 4.40 2.91
C TRP A 39 -34.34 5.09 4.25
N GLN A 40 -33.32 4.64 4.97
CA GLN A 40 -32.87 5.26 6.22
C GLN A 40 -31.60 6.07 5.98
N ASP A 41 -31.69 7.39 6.07
CA ASP A 41 -30.54 8.26 5.84
C ASP A 41 -29.65 8.38 7.09
N PHE A 42 -28.59 7.58 7.10
CA PHE A 42 -27.52 7.65 8.10
C PHE A 42 -26.27 8.39 7.59
N GLY A 43 -26.32 9.00 6.39
CA GLY A 43 -25.14 9.67 5.79
C GLY A 43 -23.95 8.72 5.56
N LEU A 44 -24.22 7.43 5.35
CA LEU A 44 -23.18 6.40 5.18
C LEU A 44 -22.72 6.34 3.72
N MET A 45 -21.42 6.18 3.53
CA MET A 45 -20.82 5.96 2.21
C MET A 45 -21.07 4.55 1.67
N PHE A 46 -21.18 3.55 2.57
CA PHE A 46 -21.44 2.15 2.23
C PHE A 46 -22.62 1.62 3.07
N PRO A 47 -23.86 2.01 2.76
CA PRO A 47 -25.03 1.53 3.49
C PRO A 47 -25.43 0.11 3.07
N SER A 48 -26.39 -0.45 3.81
CA SER A 48 -27.19 -1.59 3.37
C SER A 48 -28.15 -1.22 2.24
N THR A 49 -28.88 -2.21 1.72
CA THR A 49 -29.92 -2.01 0.70
C THR A 49 -31.02 -1.04 1.13
N ILE A 50 -31.18 -0.79 2.43
CA ILE A 50 -32.19 0.12 2.99
C ILE A 50 -31.59 1.36 3.66
N GLY A 51 -30.29 1.65 3.46
CA GLY A 51 -29.63 2.82 4.06
C GLY A 51 -29.01 2.58 5.44
N SER A 52 -29.35 1.46 6.10
CA SER A 52 -28.88 1.14 7.46
C SER A 52 -27.40 0.70 7.50
N PRO A 53 -26.74 0.71 8.67
CA PRO A 53 -25.38 0.19 8.82
C PRO A 53 -25.27 -1.29 8.42
N GLN A 54 -24.23 -1.63 7.68
CA GLN A 54 -23.91 -3.01 7.32
C GLN A 54 -23.48 -3.81 8.55
N SER A 55 -24.04 -5.02 8.70
CA SER A 55 -23.58 -5.97 9.72
C SER A 55 -22.27 -6.62 9.27
N PRO A 56 -21.23 -6.71 10.12
CA PRO A 56 -19.97 -7.38 9.78
C PRO A 56 -20.15 -8.83 9.32
N SER A 57 -21.15 -9.53 9.88
CA SER A 57 -21.49 -10.90 9.52
C SER A 57 -22.06 -11.01 8.12
N ASN A 58 -22.91 -10.06 7.70
CA ASN A 58 -23.48 -10.02 6.35
C ASN A 58 -22.40 -9.64 5.34
N LEU A 59 -21.60 -8.60 5.64
CA LEU A 59 -20.47 -8.21 4.82
C LEU A 59 -19.51 -9.39 4.58
N SER A 60 -19.22 -10.18 5.61
CA SER A 60 -18.35 -11.36 5.48
C SER A 60 -18.96 -12.47 4.63
N LYS A 61 -20.29 -12.61 4.61
CA LYS A 61 -20.99 -13.59 3.75
C LYS A 61 -20.98 -13.11 2.31
N ASP A 62 -21.39 -11.86 2.08
CA ASP A 62 -21.45 -11.25 0.75
C ASP A 62 -20.06 -11.26 0.11
N PHE A 63 -19.01 -10.96 0.89
CA PHE A 63 -17.64 -11.03 0.42
C PHE A 63 -17.23 -12.45 -0.02
N LYS A 64 -17.62 -13.49 0.72
CA LYS A 64 -17.34 -14.88 0.31
C LYS A 64 -18.04 -15.27 -0.98
N VAL A 65 -19.27 -14.81 -1.18
CA VAL A 65 -20.02 -15.04 -2.43
C VAL A 65 -19.28 -14.36 -3.58
N LEU A 66 -18.90 -13.10 -3.43
CA LEU A 66 -18.13 -12.37 -4.45
C LEU A 66 -16.80 -13.05 -4.80
N LEU A 67 -16.06 -13.57 -3.81
CA LEU A 67 -14.82 -14.31 -4.06
C LEU A 67 -15.08 -15.62 -4.83
N SER A 68 -16.18 -16.32 -4.51
CA SER A 68 -16.58 -17.54 -5.21
C SER A 68 -16.97 -17.25 -6.65
N GLU A 69 -17.69 -16.16 -6.91
CA GLU A 69 -18.08 -15.73 -8.26
C GLU A 69 -16.87 -15.28 -9.08
N ALA A 70 -15.89 -14.63 -8.44
CA ALA A 70 -14.64 -14.24 -9.07
C ALA A 70 -13.67 -15.41 -9.32
N GLY A 71 -13.99 -16.62 -8.84
CA GLY A 71 -13.15 -17.81 -9.02
C GLY A 71 -11.80 -17.75 -8.28
N VAL A 72 -11.69 -16.90 -7.25
CA VAL A 72 -10.45 -16.72 -6.49
C VAL A 72 -10.51 -17.48 -5.17
N LYS A 73 -9.33 -17.66 -4.55
CA LYS A 73 -9.23 -18.26 -3.21
C LYS A 73 -10.10 -17.49 -2.22
N VAL A 74 -10.91 -18.22 -1.46
CA VAL A 74 -11.71 -17.65 -0.39
C VAL A 74 -10.77 -17.18 0.74
N ILE A 75 -10.75 -15.87 0.95
CA ILE A 75 -10.02 -15.18 2.02
C ILE A 75 -10.99 -14.43 2.92
N ARG A 76 -10.53 -14.03 4.10
CA ARG A 76 -11.33 -13.21 5.02
C ARG A 76 -11.28 -11.76 4.59
N PHE A 77 -12.29 -10.97 4.97
CA PHE A 77 -12.34 -9.56 4.62
C PHE A 77 -11.13 -8.76 5.14
N HIS A 78 -10.61 -9.10 6.33
CA HIS A 78 -9.41 -8.46 6.87
C HIS A 78 -8.12 -8.85 6.12
N ASP A 79 -8.12 -9.93 5.35
CA ASP A 79 -6.96 -10.32 4.56
C ASP A 79 -6.67 -9.29 3.46
N LEU A 80 -7.69 -8.56 2.97
CA LEU A 80 -7.48 -7.44 2.03
C LEU A 80 -6.55 -6.37 2.62
N ARG A 81 -6.70 -6.09 3.93
CA ARG A 81 -5.84 -5.15 4.65
C ARG A 81 -4.43 -5.69 4.81
N HIS A 82 -4.29 -7.00 5.05
CA HIS A 82 -2.99 -7.67 5.08
C HIS A 82 -2.30 -7.62 3.71
N THR A 83 -3.01 -7.92 2.63
CA THR A 83 -2.50 -7.84 1.26
C THR A 83 -2.03 -6.42 0.92
N ALA A 84 -2.82 -5.40 1.23
CA ALA A 84 -2.43 -4.00 1.00
C ALA A 84 -1.15 -3.62 1.78
N ALA A 85 -1.03 -4.05 3.03
CA ALA A 85 0.16 -3.81 3.84
C ALA A 85 1.40 -4.53 3.27
N SER A 86 1.24 -5.80 2.87
CA SER A 86 2.31 -6.58 2.26
C SER A 86 2.80 -5.93 0.97
N PHE A 87 1.90 -5.47 0.09
CA PHE A 87 2.29 -4.76 -1.12
C PHE A 87 3.06 -3.47 -0.82
N MET A 88 2.56 -2.63 0.10
CA MET A 88 3.26 -1.39 0.46
C MET A 88 4.69 -1.69 0.94
N LEU A 89 4.88 -2.72 1.77
CA LEU A 89 6.20 -3.10 2.26
C LEU A 89 7.10 -3.65 1.17
N ILE A 90 6.60 -4.56 0.32
CA ILE A 90 7.37 -5.13 -0.81
C ILE A 90 7.83 -4.03 -1.76
N TYR A 91 7.02 -3.00 -2.00
CA TYR A 91 7.37 -1.84 -2.83
C TYR A 91 8.21 -0.78 -2.10
N GLY A 92 8.79 -1.10 -0.93
CA GLY A 92 9.74 -0.22 -0.26
C GLY A 92 9.13 0.89 0.61
N VAL A 93 7.81 0.91 0.82
CA VAL A 93 7.19 1.92 1.68
C VAL A 93 7.65 1.71 3.13
N PRO A 94 8.17 2.75 3.81
CA PRO A 94 8.68 2.60 5.17
C PRO A 94 7.63 2.05 6.14
N VAL A 95 8.04 1.11 7.01
CA VAL A 95 7.16 0.45 8.00
C VAL A 95 6.37 1.46 8.84
N LEU A 96 6.98 2.60 9.19
CA LEU A 96 6.34 3.68 9.93
C LEU A 96 5.15 4.29 9.16
N VAL A 97 5.30 4.49 7.84
CA VAL A 97 4.26 5.02 6.97
C VAL A 97 3.12 4.01 6.82
N VAL A 98 3.46 2.74 6.57
CA VAL A 98 2.47 1.65 6.49
C VAL A 98 1.69 1.53 7.81
N SER A 99 2.38 1.55 8.95
CA SER A 99 1.75 1.53 10.28
C SER A 99 0.75 2.67 10.48
N LYS A 100 1.09 3.88 10.04
CA LYS A 100 0.22 5.06 10.10
C LYS A 100 -1.01 4.94 9.19
N ILE A 101 -0.85 4.42 7.97
CA ILE A 101 -1.96 4.17 7.02
C ILE A 101 -2.92 3.13 7.58
N LEU A 102 -2.38 2.06 8.15
CA LEU A 102 -3.16 1.02 8.82
C LEU A 102 -3.83 1.56 10.10
N GLY A 103 -3.21 2.52 10.77
CA GLY A 103 -3.69 3.06 12.04
C GLY A 103 -3.36 2.14 13.21
N HIS A 104 -2.20 1.48 13.17
CA HIS A 104 -1.67 0.80 14.35
C HIS A 104 -1.16 1.84 15.35
N SER A 105 -1.42 1.61 16.64
CA SER A 105 -0.97 2.52 17.70
C SER A 105 0.54 2.53 17.88
N LYS A 106 1.20 1.40 17.54
CA LYS A 106 2.64 1.22 17.59
C LYS A 106 3.16 0.71 16.24
N PRO A 107 4.25 1.27 15.71
CA PRO A 107 4.92 0.74 14.52
C PRO A 107 5.42 -0.69 14.69
N SER A 108 5.79 -1.07 15.92
CA SER A 108 6.22 -2.44 16.25
C SER A 108 5.17 -3.48 15.83
N THR A 109 3.88 -3.20 15.98
CA THR A 109 2.81 -4.13 15.54
C THR A 109 2.89 -4.43 14.04
N THR A 110 3.23 -3.44 13.21
CA THR A 110 3.42 -3.68 11.77
C THR A 110 4.68 -4.51 11.54
N LEU A 111 5.76 -4.23 12.28
CA LEU A 111 7.00 -4.99 12.19
C LEU A 111 6.82 -6.45 12.65
N ASP A 112 6.07 -6.69 13.72
CA ASP A 112 5.80 -8.02 14.25
C ASP A 112 4.98 -8.86 13.27
N ILE A 113 4.01 -8.24 12.58
CA ILE A 113 3.14 -8.92 11.62
C ILE A 113 3.84 -9.16 10.28
N TYR A 114 4.59 -8.19 9.78
CA TYR A 114 5.13 -8.21 8.41
C TYR A 114 6.66 -8.27 8.33
N GLY A 115 7.36 -8.38 9.46
CA GLY A 115 8.82 -8.40 9.49
C GLY A 115 9.44 -9.52 8.65
N HIS A 116 8.70 -10.60 8.44
CA HIS A 116 9.08 -11.70 7.55
C HIS A 116 9.18 -11.30 6.06
N LEU A 117 8.66 -10.13 5.66
CA LEU A 117 8.80 -9.60 4.30
C LEU A 117 10.08 -8.76 4.13
N ILE A 118 10.74 -8.37 5.22
CA ILE A 118 11.98 -7.56 5.20
C ILE A 118 13.16 -8.29 4.54
N PRO A 119 13.38 -9.61 4.69
CA PRO A 119 14.46 -10.32 4.00
C PRO A 119 14.40 -10.16 2.48
N VAL A 120 13.19 -10.12 1.89
CA VAL A 120 12.97 -9.88 0.45
C VAL A 120 13.41 -8.47 0.03
N MET A 121 13.47 -7.53 0.98
CA MET A 121 13.90 -6.13 0.75
C MET A 121 15.41 -5.92 0.94
N GLN A 122 16.14 -6.91 1.46
CA GLN A 122 17.60 -6.80 1.69
C GLN A 122 18.43 -7.20 0.47
N ASP A 123 17.82 -7.88 -0.51
CA ASP A 123 18.45 -8.19 -1.78
C ASP A 123 18.86 -6.90 -2.50
N GLY A 124 20.16 -6.76 -2.77
CA GLY A 124 20.74 -5.58 -3.41
C GLY A 124 21.18 -4.45 -2.47
N VAL A 125 20.94 -4.54 -1.16
CA VAL A 125 21.45 -3.53 -0.20
C VAL A 125 22.97 -3.56 -0.11
N ALA A 126 23.57 -4.76 -0.13
CA ALA A 126 25.02 -4.90 -0.19
C ALA A 126 25.60 -4.27 -1.47
N SER A 127 24.99 -4.56 -2.63
CA SER A 127 25.39 -3.98 -3.91
C SER A 127 25.25 -2.45 -3.95
N LEU A 128 24.19 -1.90 -3.36
CA LEU A 128 24.00 -0.46 -3.23
C LEU A 128 25.07 0.18 -2.35
N MET A 129 25.44 -0.47 -1.23
CA MET A 129 26.52 0.02 -0.37
C MET A 129 27.86 -0.05 -1.07
N ASP A 130 28.11 -1.09 -1.86
CA ASP A 130 29.32 -1.18 -2.70
C ASP A 130 29.34 -0.05 -3.72
N GLU A 131 28.24 0.24 -4.42
CA GLU A 131 28.16 1.35 -5.38
C GLU A 131 28.41 2.73 -4.72
N LEU A 132 27.85 2.96 -3.52
CA LEU A 132 27.94 4.26 -2.84
C LEU A 132 29.27 4.48 -2.12
N VAL A 133 29.91 3.42 -1.63
CA VAL A 133 31.08 3.52 -0.73
C VAL A 133 32.38 3.10 -1.42
N THR A 134 32.34 2.42 -2.57
CA THR A 134 33.58 2.11 -3.29
C THR A 134 34.17 3.37 -3.92
N PRO A 135 35.46 3.67 -3.67
CA PRO A 135 36.15 4.76 -4.33
C PRO A 135 36.12 4.53 -5.85
N ILE A 136 35.64 5.51 -6.61
CA ILE A 136 35.79 5.52 -8.07
C ILE A 136 37.28 5.29 -8.35
N PRO A 137 37.67 4.22 -9.07
CA PRO A 137 39.06 4.06 -9.47
C PRO A 137 39.41 5.23 -10.38
N VAL A 138 40.18 6.17 -9.83
CA VAL A 138 40.79 7.24 -10.62
C VAL A 138 41.77 6.54 -11.55
N ILE A 139 41.39 6.40 -12.82
CA ILE A 139 42.32 5.99 -13.87
C ILE A 139 43.34 7.12 -13.98
N MET A 140 44.46 7.01 -13.26
CA MET A 140 45.61 7.84 -13.52
C MET A 140 46.11 7.45 -14.91
N GLY A 141 45.91 8.35 -15.88
CA GLY A 141 46.34 8.17 -17.25
C GLY A 141 47.80 7.73 -17.27
N GLU A 142 48.01 6.60 -17.95
CA GLU A 142 49.30 6.02 -18.26
C GLU A 142 50.17 7.12 -18.90
N THR A 143 51.23 7.51 -18.21
CA THR A 143 52.23 8.44 -18.75
C THR A 143 53.06 7.67 -19.78
N ALA A 144 52.55 7.65 -21.01
CA ALA A 144 53.28 7.16 -22.16
C ALA A 144 54.60 7.93 -22.27
N GLY A 145 55.70 7.16 -22.29
CA GLY A 145 57.06 7.66 -22.32
C GLY A 145 57.32 8.64 -23.46
N ILE A 146 58.12 9.66 -23.16
CA ILE A 146 58.73 10.51 -24.17
C ILE A 146 60.14 9.96 -24.40
N ASP A 147 60.32 9.47 -25.62
CA ASP A 147 61.53 8.92 -26.19
C ASP A 147 62.74 9.88 -26.13
N THR A 148 63.88 9.26 -25.85
CA THR A 148 65.27 9.57 -26.27
C THR A 148 65.57 10.91 -26.95
N PHE A 149 66.42 11.72 -26.30
CA PHE A 149 67.19 12.78 -26.96
C PHE A 149 68.41 12.19 -27.70
N PRO A 150 68.69 12.55 -28.96
CA PRO A 150 69.91 12.12 -29.63
C PRO A 150 71.08 13.00 -29.18
N ASN A 151 72.16 12.31 -28.81
CA ASN A 151 73.47 12.88 -28.52
C ASN A 151 74.13 13.26 -29.86
N ASN A 152 74.50 14.52 -30.06
CA ASN A 152 75.36 14.90 -31.18
C ASN A 152 76.61 15.63 -30.68
N SER A 153 77.74 15.17 -31.21
CA SER A 153 79.10 15.68 -31.02
C SER A 153 79.35 16.93 -31.84
#